data_AF-A0A834T9B3-F1
#
_entry.id   AF-A0A834T9B3-F1
#
_cell.length_a   1.000
_cell.length_b   1.000
_cell.length_c   1.000
_cell.angle_alpha   90.00
_cell.angle_beta   90.00
_cell.angle_gamma   90.00
#
_symmetry.space_group_name_H-M   'P 1'
#
loop_
_entity.id
_entity.type
_entity.pdbx_description
1 polymer ?
#
loop_
_entity_poly.entity_id
_entity_poly.type
_entity_poly.pdbx_seq_one_letter_code
_entity_poly.pdbx_strand_id
1 'polypeptide(L)'
;MNDEENRLHLWQVFFANPYEWWDNRNCKANPKQPDFRHKDTGEALWLKQYDPPWVKRQLQILDSKMAEGEPVGRRSRVTTWVYCE
;
A
#
# COMPACT_ATOMS: atom_id res chain seq x y z
N MET A 1 12.09 -22.15 -3.70
CA MET A 1 12.10 -20.68 -3.81
C MET A 1 11.40 -20.16 -2.58
N ASN A 2 12.07 -19.35 -1.77
CA ASN A 2 11.53 -18.90 -0.49
C ASN A 2 10.44 -17.85 -0.75
N ASP A 3 9.19 -18.14 -0.40
CA ASP A 3 8.06 -17.20 -0.53
C ASP A 3 8.31 -15.85 0.17
N GLU A 4 9.21 -15.85 1.15
CA GLU A 4 9.66 -14.65 1.86
C GLU A 4 10.54 -13.74 1.02
N GLU A 5 11.47 -14.30 0.24
CA GLU A 5 12.32 -13.50 -0.66
C GLU A 5 11.51 -12.89 -1.79
N ASN A 6 10.54 -13.64 -2.34
CA ASN A 6 9.62 -13.11 -3.33
C ASN A 6 8.81 -11.94 -2.73
N ARG A 7 8.30 -12.08 -1.50
CA ARG A 7 7.58 -11.00 -0.83
C ARG A 7 8.45 -9.77 -0.59
N LEU A 8 9.72 -9.95 -0.21
CA LEU A 8 10.67 -8.84 -0.05
C LEU A 8 10.94 -8.13 -1.39
N HIS A 9 11.02 -8.89 -2.48
CA HIS A 9 11.14 -8.32 -3.82
C HIS A 9 9.90 -7.49 -4.20
N LEU A 10 8.70 -8.00 -3.95
CA LEU A 10 7.46 -7.25 -4.16
C LEU A 10 7.42 -5.94 -3.36
N TRP A 11 7.95 -5.93 -2.13
CA TRP A 11 8.11 -4.69 -1.36
C TRP A 11 9.03 -3.69 -2.06
N GLN A 12 10.15 -4.14 -2.64
CA GLN A 12 11.04 -3.25 -3.38
C GLN A 12 10.36 -2.65 -4.61
N VAL A 13 9.63 -3.48 -5.38
CA VAL A 13 8.85 -3.02 -6.54
C VAL A 13 7.75 -2.04 -6.12
N PHE A 14 7.06 -2.33 -5.02
CA PHE A 14 6.05 -1.44 -4.44
C PHE A 14 6.63 -0.07 -4.10
N PHE A 15 7.78 -0.01 -3.41
CA PHE A 15 8.38 1.27 -3.06
C PHE A 15 9.03 1.99 -4.23
N ALA A 16 9.41 1.28 -5.29
CA ALA A 16 9.87 1.90 -6.53
C ALA A 16 8.73 2.70 -7.19
N ASN A 17 7.54 2.11 -7.33
CA ASN A 17 6.37 2.73 -7.96
C ASN A 17 5.08 2.49 -7.17
N PRO A 18 4.86 3.18 -6.04
CA PRO A 18 3.70 2.92 -5.16
C PRO A 18 2.35 3.25 -5.83
N TYR A 19 2.35 4.09 -6.87
CA TYR A 19 1.14 4.48 -7.61
C TYR A 19 0.59 3.37 -8.53
N GLU A 20 1.42 2.40 -8.90
CA GLU A 20 1.04 1.26 -9.73
C GLU A 20 0.35 0.14 -8.92
N TRP A 21 0.28 0.31 -7.61
CA TRP A 21 -0.32 -0.64 -6.70
C TRP A 21 -1.67 -0.12 -6.19
N TRP A 22 -2.65 -1.02 -6.14
CA TRP A 22 -3.89 -0.81 -5.41
C TRP A 22 -3.65 -1.07 -3.94
N ASP A 23 -4.01 -0.10 -3.10
CA ASP A 23 -4.05 -0.24 -1.65
C ASP A 23 -5.44 -0.75 -1.22
N ASN A 24 -5.50 -2.01 -0.80
CA ASN A 24 -6.73 -2.66 -0.32
C ASN A 24 -6.77 -2.78 1.20
N ARG A 25 -5.87 -2.09 1.93
CA ARG A 25 -5.76 -2.22 3.40
C ARG A 25 -7.05 -1.81 4.11
N ASN A 26 -7.74 -0.82 3.57
CA ASN A 26 -8.96 -0.25 4.17
C ASN A 26 -10.25 -0.99 3.79
N CYS A 27 -10.25 -1.75 2.67
CA CYS A 27 -11.42 -2.42 2.10
C CYS A 27 -11.45 -3.93 2.36
N LYS A 28 -10.65 -4.41 3.31
CA LYS A 28 -10.45 -5.84 3.53
C LYS A 28 -11.66 -6.47 4.23
N ALA A 29 -12.69 -6.83 3.46
CA ALA A 29 -13.82 -7.63 3.94
C ALA A 29 -13.40 -9.06 4.29
N ASN A 30 -12.31 -9.56 3.67
CA ASN A 30 -11.80 -10.90 3.89
C ASN A 30 -10.31 -10.90 4.26
N PRO A 31 -9.89 -11.57 5.36
CA PRO A 31 -8.48 -11.67 5.74
C PRO A 31 -7.61 -12.40 4.70
N LYS A 32 -8.22 -13.11 3.76
CA LYS A 32 -7.56 -13.81 2.64
C LYS A 32 -7.16 -12.88 1.49
N GLN A 33 -7.71 -11.67 1.40
CA GLN A 33 -7.38 -10.75 0.31
C GLN A 33 -5.98 -10.15 0.49
N PRO A 34 -5.27 -9.87 -0.61
CA PRO A 34 -4.00 -9.16 -0.55
C PRO A 34 -4.20 -7.71 -0.10
N ASP A 35 -3.25 -7.22 0.67
CA ASP A 35 -3.26 -5.83 1.16
C ASP A 35 -2.88 -4.86 0.04
N PHE A 36 -1.99 -5.28 -0.86
CA PHE A 36 -1.65 -4.53 -2.06
C PHE A 36 -1.72 -5.42 -3.30
N ARG A 37 -2.18 -4.86 -4.41
CA ARG A 37 -2.23 -5.56 -5.70
C ARG A 37 -1.68 -4.70 -6.83
N HIS A 38 -0.73 -5.21 -7.59
CA HIS A 38 -0.22 -4.51 -8.75
C HIS A 38 -1.30 -4.39 -9.85
N LYS A 39 -1.43 -3.20 -10.45
CA LYS A 39 -2.42 -2.91 -11.49
C LYS A 39 -2.21 -3.72 -12.76
N ASP A 40 -0.97 -3.77 -13.23
CA ASP A 40 -0.59 -4.39 -14.51
C ASP A 40 -0.28 -5.89 -14.39
N THR A 41 0.71 -6.27 -13.56
CA THR A 41 1.16 -7.66 -13.38
C THR A 41 0.19 -8.53 -12.57
N GLY A 42 -0.72 -7.91 -11.81
CA GLY A 42 -1.63 -8.64 -10.91
C GLY A 42 -0.94 -9.24 -9.67
N GLU A 43 0.30 -8.88 -9.39
CA GLU A 43 1.04 -9.36 -8.23
C GLU A 43 0.36 -8.96 -6.91
N ALA A 44 0.39 -9.87 -5.96
CA ALA A 44 -0.35 -9.76 -4.72
C ALA A 44 0.62 -9.72 -3.53
N LEU A 45 0.48 -8.69 -2.69
CA LEU A 45 1.36 -8.42 -1.57
C LEU A 45 0.53 -8.33 -0.29
N TRP A 46 0.89 -9.17 0.69
CA TRP A 46 0.26 -9.22 2.01
C TRP A 46 1.17 -8.60 3.05
N LEU A 47 0.60 -7.72 3.87
CA LEU A 47 1.28 -7.14 5.02
C LEU A 47 1.15 -8.10 6.20
N LYS A 48 2.29 -8.62 6.67
CA LYS A 48 2.38 -9.55 7.79
C LYS A 48 2.97 -8.86 9.02
N GLN A 49 2.62 -9.39 10.19
CA GLN A 49 3.14 -8.90 11.47
C GLN A 49 4.68 -9.00 11.56
N TYR A 50 5.26 -10.02 10.92
CA TYR A 50 6.70 -10.33 10.90
C TYR A 50 7.48 -9.61 9.79
N ASP A 51 6.87 -8.65 9.06
CA ASP A 51 7.63 -7.92 8.05
C ASP A 51 8.73 -7.04 8.69
N PRO A 52 9.86 -6.86 8.00
CA PRO A 52 10.97 -6.06 8.51
C PRO A 52 10.54 -4.66 8.94
N PRO A 53 11.18 -4.09 9.99
CA PRO A 53 10.81 -2.77 10.50
C PRO A 53 10.97 -1.64 9.47
N TRP A 54 11.86 -1.81 8.49
CA TRP A 54 12.03 -0.84 7.41
C TRP A 54 10.78 -0.74 6.51
N VAL A 55 10.05 -1.84 6.28
CA VAL A 55 8.82 -1.84 5.47
C VAL A 55 7.77 -0.95 6.13
N LYS A 56 7.55 -1.14 7.45
CA LYS A 56 6.60 -0.34 8.22
C LYS A 56 6.99 1.14 8.22
N ARG A 57 8.28 1.45 8.33
CA ARG A 57 8.80 2.82 8.28
C ARG A 57 8.58 3.46 6.91
N GLN A 58 8.87 2.74 5.83
CA GLN A 58 8.67 3.24 4.47
C GLN A 58 7.18 3.45 4.16
N LEU A 59 6.30 2.55 4.62
CA LEU A 59 4.85 2.73 4.51
C LEU A 59 4.36 3.98 5.24
N GLN A 60 4.84 4.26 6.46
CA GLN A 60 4.50 5.49 7.18
C GLN A 60 4.95 6.74 6.43
N ILE A 61 6.15 6.73 5.85
CA ILE A 61 6.66 7.84 5.04
C ILE A 61 5.80 8.03 3.79
N LEU A 62 5.41 6.94 3.12
CA LEU A 62 4.55 6.99 1.95
C LEU A 62 3.17 7.57 2.29
N ASP A 63 2.57 7.08 3.36
CA ASP A 63 1.28 7.56 3.88
C ASP A 63 1.34 9.05 4.24
N SER A 64 2.41 9.48 4.90
CA SER A 64 2.64 10.89 5.24
C SER A 64 2.80 11.75 3.98
N LYS A 65 3.60 11.31 3.00
CA LYS A 65 3.76 12.03 1.71
C LYS A 65 2.45 12.16 0.95
N MET A 66 1.60 11.13 0.99
CA MET A 66 0.28 11.16 0.38
C MET A 66 -0.70 12.05 1.15
N ALA A 67 -0.56 12.14 2.47
CA ALA A 67 -1.34 13.04 3.32
C ALA A 67 -0.92 14.52 3.20
N GLU A 68 0.37 14.79 2.95
CA GLU A 68 0.93 16.15 2.83
C GLU A 68 0.77 16.76 1.41
N GLY A 69 0.14 16.04 0.49
CA GLY A 69 0.01 16.40 -0.93
C GLY A 69 -1.10 17.40 -1.32
N GLU A 70 -1.65 18.24 -0.44
CA GLU A 70 -2.60 19.31 -0.83
C GLU A 70 -2.49 20.59 0.05
N PRO A 71 -1.98 21.72 -0.50
CA PRO A 71 -2.35 23.04 -0.02
C PRO A 71 -2.87 23.93 -1.15
N VAL A 72 -4.07 23.67 -1.69
CA VAL A 72 -4.83 24.73 -2.41
C VAL A 72 -6.32 24.65 -2.09
N GLY A 73 -6.75 25.54 -1.19
CA GLY A 73 -7.99 26.29 -1.40
C GLY A 73 -9.32 25.57 -1.17
N ARG A 74 -9.92 25.89 0.00
CA ARG A 74 -11.36 25.86 0.30
C ARG A 74 -12.07 24.49 0.33
N ARG A 75 -12.66 24.27 1.51
CA ARG A 75 -13.72 23.32 1.88
C ARG A 75 -13.25 21.91 2.21
N SER A 76 -13.38 21.62 3.50
CA SER A 76 -13.60 20.29 4.06
C SER A 76 -14.19 19.31 3.06
N ARG A 77 -13.39 18.31 2.72
CA ARG A 77 -13.74 16.89 2.84
C ARG A 77 -12.45 16.14 2.61
N VAL A 78 -11.84 15.74 3.72
CA VAL A 78 -11.32 14.39 3.92
C VAL A 78 -11.38 13.56 2.63
N THR A 79 -10.30 13.54 1.85
CA THR A 79 -10.05 12.43 0.94
C THR A 79 -9.48 11.30 1.79
N THR A 80 -10.30 10.80 2.74
CA THR A 80 -10.08 9.46 3.27
C THR A 80 -10.17 8.56 2.06
N TRP A 81 -9.11 7.81 1.81
CA TRP A 81 -9.10 6.72 0.84
C TRP A 81 -10.27 5.78 1.14
N VAL A 82 -11.38 5.99 0.44
CA VAL A 82 -12.47 5.05 0.29
C VAL A 82 -12.75 4.99 -1.20
N TYR A 83 -12.31 3.92 -1.84
CA TYR A 83 -13.05 3.34 -2.95
C TYR A 83 -12.91 1.83 -2.86
N CYS A 84 -13.77 1.27 -2.00
CA CYS A 84 -14.35 -0.03 -2.24
C CYS A 84 -15.55 0.24 -3.17
N GLU A 85 -15.56 -0.35 -4.36
CA GLU A 85 -16.81 -0.67 -5.05
C GLU A 85 -17.16 -2.13 -4.74
#